data_AF-A0A1M7KV51-F1
#
_entry.id   AF-A0A1M7KV51-F1
#
_cell.length_a   1.000
_cell.length_b   1.000
_cell.length_c   1.000
_cell.angle_alpha   90.00
_cell.angle_beta   90.00
_cell.angle_gamma   90.00
#
_symmetry.space_group_name_H-M   'P 1'
#
loop_
_entity.id
_entity.type
_entity.pdbx_description
1 polymer ?
#
loop_
_entity_poly.entity_id
_entity_poly.type
_entity_poly.pdbx_seq_one_letter_code
_entity_poly.pdbx_strand_id
1 'polypeptide(L)' 'MTTDPDPFEQGQRAAREGIPAQANPYQDGSEQHALWAAGHEQVAGTIEANE' A
#
# COMPACT_ATOMS: atom_id res chain seq x y z
N MET A 1 -8.22 -7.29 21.08
CA MET A 1 -8.12 -8.01 19.80
C MET A 1 -7.30 -7.11 18.91
N THR A 2 -6.05 -7.49 18.66
CA THR A 2 -5.17 -6.72 17.78
C THR A 2 -5.72 -6.94 16.37
N THR A 3 -6.49 -5.98 15.86
CA THR A 3 -6.90 -5.96 14.46
C THR A 3 -5.60 -5.91 13.68
N ASP A 4 -5.27 -7.00 12.99
CA ASP A 4 -4.16 -6.99 12.05
C ASP A 4 -4.45 -5.85 11.04
N PRO A 5 -3.54 -4.88 10.86
CA PRO A 5 -3.84 -3.71 10.07
C PRO A 5 -4.12 -4.13 8.64
N ASP A 6 -5.22 -3.64 8.06
CA ASP A 6 -5.66 -4.03 6.73
C ASP A 6 -4.53 -3.80 5.70
N PRO A 7 -4.20 -4.79 4.85
CA PRO A 7 -3.13 -4.65 3.87
C PRO A 7 -3.28 -3.40 3.01
N PHE A 8 -4.51 -3.01 2.66
CA PHE A 8 -4.80 -1.80 1.91
C PHE A 8 -4.41 -0.52 2.68
N GLU A 9 -4.73 -0.43 3.96
CA GLU A 9 -4.31 0.71 4.80
C GLU A 9 -2.79 0.77 5.00
N GLN A 10 -2.14 -0.40 5.12
CA GLN A 10 -0.68 -0.47 5.17
C GLN A 10 -0.04 0.04 3.87
N GLY A 11 -0.60 -0.33 2.72
CA GLY A 11 -0.14 0.13 1.41
C GLY A 11 -0.27 1.64 1.23
N GLN A 12 -1.41 2.20 1.63
CA GLN A 12 -1.61 3.65 1.64
C GLN A 12 -0.57 4.35 2.51
N ARG A 13 -0.35 3.87 3.74
CA ARG A 13 0.65 4.47 4.63
C ARG A 13 2.05 4.40 4.00
N ALA A 14 2.43 3.25 3.45
CA ALA A 14 3.72 3.07 2.79
C ALA A 14 3.94 4.09 1.66
N ALA A 15 2.94 4.31 0.80
CA ALA A 15 3.00 5.33 -0.24
C ALA A 15 3.16 6.75 0.34
N ARG A 16 2.47 7.08 1.44
CA ARG A 16 2.61 8.40 2.11
C ARG A 16 4.01 8.60 2.71
N GLU A 17 4.64 7.52 3.15
CA GLU A 17 6.01 7.53 3.67
C GLU A 17 7.07 7.47 2.55
N GLY A 18 6.66 7.37 1.29
CA GLY A 18 7.57 7.27 0.14
C GLY A 18 8.23 5.91 -0.01
N ILE A 19 7.69 4.87 0.63
CA ILE A 19 8.14 3.48 0.47
C ILE A 19 7.70 3.01 -0.92
N PRO A 20 8.54 2.34 -1.72
CA PRO A 20 8.15 1.87 -3.06
C PRO A 20 7.20 0.67 -2.99
N ALA A 21 6.37 0.48 -4.03
CA ALA A 21 5.46 -0.65 -4.11
C ALA A 21 6.16 -2.03 -4.10
N GLN A 22 7.44 -2.09 -4.49
CA GLN A 22 8.26 -3.32 -4.44
C GLN A 22 8.66 -3.72 -3.00
N ALA A 23 8.51 -2.82 -2.02
CA ALA A 23 8.74 -3.13 -0.61
C ALA A 23 7.49 -3.71 0.06
N ASN A 24 6.52 -4.18 -0.73
CA ASN A 24 5.36 -4.90 -0.23
C ASN A 24 5.81 -6.12 0.60
N PRO A 25 5.45 -6.20 1.90
CA PRO A 25 5.88 -7.30 2.76
C PRO A 25 5.13 -8.61 2.46
N TYR A 26 4.05 -8.56 1.71
CA TYR A 26 3.23 -9.72 1.37
C TYR A 26 3.78 -10.47 0.15
N GLN A 27 3.54 -11.78 0.08
CA GLN A 27 3.99 -12.60 -1.05
C GLN A 27 3.25 -12.20 -2.34
N ASP A 28 4.01 -11.91 -3.41
CA ASP A 28 3.50 -11.69 -4.76
C ASP A 28 2.47 -12.75 -5.18
N GLY A 29 1.35 -12.29 -5.72
CA GLY A 29 0.21 -13.13 -6.12
C GLY A 29 -0.76 -13.49 -4.99
N SER A 30 -0.48 -13.08 -3.75
CA SER A 30 -1.44 -13.22 -2.65
C SER A 30 -2.47 -12.09 -2.66
N GLU A 31 -3.65 -12.35 -2.10
CA GLU A 31 -4.70 -11.33 -1.95
C GLU A 31 -4.21 -10.11 -1.15
N GLN A 32 -3.44 -10.33 -0.07
CA GLN A 32 -2.85 -9.25 0.72
C GLN A 32 -1.86 -8.40 -0.08
N HIS A 33 -1.08 -9.03 -0.98
CA HIS A 33 -0.16 -8.29 -1.86
C HIS A 33 -0.94 -7.38 -2.81
N ALA A 34 -2.02 -7.88 -3.42
CA ALA A 34 -2.88 -7.09 -4.29
C ALA A 34 -3.58 -5.95 -3.55
N LEU A 35 -4.11 -6.20 -2.35
CA LEU A 35 -4.75 -5.18 -1.51
C LEU A 35 -3.76 -4.08 -1.10
N TRP A 36 -2.57 -4.45 -0.64
CA TRP A 36 -1.52 -3.50 -0.27
C TRP A 36 -1.08 -2.66 -1.48
N ALA A 37 -0.86 -3.30 -2.64
CA ALA A 37 -0.49 -2.58 -3.86
C ALA A 37 -1.58 -1.59 -4.29
N ALA A 38 -2.84 -1.99 -4.24
CA ALA A 38 -3.96 -1.11 -4.59
C ALA A 38 -4.06 0.13 -3.67
N GLY A 39 -3.82 -0.05 -2.36
CA GLY A 39 -3.80 1.06 -1.41
C GLY A 39 -2.61 2.01 -1.65
N HIS A 40 -1.46 1.43 -2.00
CA HIS A 40 -0.26 2.17 -2.35
C HIS A 40 -0.49 3.06 -3.59
N GLU A 41 -1.02 2.47 -4.67
CA GLU A 41 -1.30 3.19 -5.93
C GLU A 41 -2.30 4.33 -5.75
N GLN A 42 -3.32 4.16 -4.90
CA GLN A 42 -4.31 5.21 -4.62
C GLN A 42 -3.65 6.48 -4.07
N VAL A 43 -2.71 6.33 -3.13
CA VAL A 43 -1.99 7.47 -2.55
C VAL A 43 -0.94 8.00 -3.51
N ALA A 44 -0.16 7.12 -4.15
CA ALA A 44 0.88 7.52 -5.08
C ALA A 44 0.32 8.40 -6.21
N GLY A 45 -0.81 7.99 -6.82
CA GLY A 45 -1.48 8.79 -7.84
C GLY A 45 -2.09 10.10 -7.33
N THR A 46 -2.43 10.17 -6.04
CA THR A 46 -2.91 11.42 -5.42
C THR A 46 -1.77 12.40 -5.14
N ILE A 47 -0.58 11.90 -4.78
CA ILE A 47 0.62 12.74 -4.55
C ILE A 47 1.10 13.37 -5.87
N GLU A 48 1.14 12.60 -6.96
CA GLU A 48 1.57 13.11 -8.27
C GLU A 48 0.56 14.07 -8.92
N ALA A 49 -0.72 14.00 -8.57
CA ALA A 49 -1.75 14.90 -9.10
C ALA A 49 -1.74 16.31 -8.47
N ASN A 50 -0.89 16.56 -7.46
CA ASN A 50 -0.77 17.85 -6.78
C ASN A 50 0.50 18.63 -7.19
N GLU A 51 1.16 18.25 -8.29
CA GLU A 51 2.30 18.97 -8.89
C GLU A 51 1.94 19.68 -10.20
#